data_AF-A0A7K5AFY0-F1
#
_entry.id   AF-A0A7K5AFY0-F1
#
_cell.length_a   1.000
_cell.length_b   1.000
_cell.length_c   1.000
_cell.angle_alpha   90.00
_cell.angle_beta   90.00
_cell.angle_gamma   90.00
#
_symmetry.space_group_name_H-M   'P 1'
#
loop_
_entity.id
_entity.type
_entity.pdbx_description
1 polymer ?
#
loop_
_entity_poly.entity_id
_entity_poly.type
_entity_poly.pdbx_seq_one_letter_code
_entity_poly.pdbx_strand_id
1 'polypeptide(L)'
;QLNCNQYSSGITKDGRSWVACPRNLKPVCGTDGNTYSNDCGICLHNEEHGDSVEKAHDGECEPKSVMIDCSNYRRAVIDDHVVVACPRILKPVCGSDSFTYDNECGICAYNAEHNTNVSKIHDGECKESVAVDCSRYPTQVTKDGKVLVSCPRILNPVCGTDGNTYDNECGICAYNGEKRTHVGKKYSGQCRQETPEIDCSQYPARKVKGGKALVRCPRILRPVCGTDGFTYDNECSICAHNVQYDTQVKKSHEGRCKEESTPVDCSTYLSNTKTGEAIMACPFILRELCGTDGTTYSNDCALCAHNIAFGTEVAKKHDGRCIEEVPQLNCSQYRVSVQKDGQQVMACTMIYDPVCGTDGVTYASECTLCAHNMEHRTNLGKRKNGRCEEDITR
;
A
#
# COMPACT_ATOMS: atom_id res chain seq x y z
N GLN A 1 11.62 -23.49 24.74
CA GLN A 1 11.94 -22.85 26.04
C GLN A 1 13.21 -22.02 25.84
N LEU A 2 13.15 -20.72 26.16
CA LEU A 2 14.27 -19.81 25.99
C LEU A 2 15.34 -20.12 27.04
N ASN A 3 16.61 -20.23 26.64
CA ASN A 3 17.73 -20.45 27.56
C ASN A 3 18.80 -19.40 27.30
N CYS A 4 18.85 -18.35 28.12
CA CYS A 4 19.82 -17.27 27.96
C CYS A 4 21.23 -17.62 28.45
N ASN A 5 21.36 -18.63 29.32
CA ASN A 5 22.65 -19.07 29.86
C ASN A 5 23.57 -19.70 28.80
N GLN A 6 23.05 -20.02 27.62
CA GLN A 6 23.85 -20.54 26.52
C GLN A 6 24.65 -19.45 25.78
N TYR A 7 24.32 -18.17 26.00
CA TYR A 7 25.00 -17.04 25.39
C TYR A 7 25.90 -16.38 26.42
N SER A 8 27.17 -16.15 26.07
CA SER A 8 28.06 -15.38 26.93
C SER A 8 27.51 -13.96 27.09
N SER A 9 27.39 -13.49 28.32
CA SER A 9 26.93 -12.14 28.64
C SER A 9 27.83 -11.47 29.66
N GLY A 10 27.69 -10.15 29.81
CA GLY A 10 28.40 -9.40 30.83
C GLY A 10 28.10 -7.92 30.76
N ILE A 11 28.82 -7.14 31.57
CA ILE A 11 28.68 -5.68 31.62
C ILE A 11 30.02 -5.08 31.20
N THR A 12 29.98 -4.15 30.26
CA THR A 12 31.16 -3.39 29.83
C THR A 12 31.61 -2.44 30.94
N LYS A 13 32.85 -1.94 30.87
CA LYS A 13 33.37 -0.96 31.86
C LYS A 13 32.52 0.31 31.95
N ASP A 14 31.78 0.62 30.88
CA ASP A 14 30.90 1.79 30.78
C ASP A 14 29.47 1.49 31.24
N GLY A 15 29.22 0.32 31.85
CA GLY A 15 27.92 -0.05 32.42
C GLY A 15 26.89 -0.56 31.41
N ARG A 16 27.26 -0.82 30.15
CA ARG A 16 26.34 -1.41 29.16
C ARG A 16 26.38 -2.93 29.24
N SER A 17 25.22 -3.55 29.41
CA SER A 17 25.00 -4.99 29.27
C SER A 17 25.30 -5.43 27.83
N TRP A 18 25.87 -6.61 27.65
CA TRP A 18 26.08 -7.23 26.35
C TRP A 18 25.78 -8.72 26.40
N VAL A 19 25.28 -9.25 25.29
CA VAL A 19 25.09 -10.67 25.06
C VAL A 19 25.73 -11.02 23.71
N ALA A 20 26.61 -12.03 23.69
CA ALA A 20 27.28 -12.48 22.48
C ALA A 20 26.31 -13.26 21.59
N CYS A 21 25.56 -12.52 20.76
CA CYS A 21 24.57 -13.11 19.87
C CYS A 21 25.17 -13.60 18.55
N PRO A 22 24.83 -14.83 18.13
CA PRO A 22 25.17 -15.29 16.80
C PRO A 22 24.38 -14.47 15.75
N ARG A 23 25.01 -14.24 14.59
CA ARG A 23 24.44 -13.41 13.50
C ARG A 23 23.43 -14.17 12.61
N ASN A 24 22.90 -15.30 13.05
CA ASN A 24 21.89 -16.04 12.29
C ASN A 24 20.53 -15.37 12.44
N LEU A 25 19.87 -15.08 11.33
CA LEU A 25 18.48 -14.65 11.33
C LEU A 25 17.58 -15.89 11.45
N LYS A 26 16.97 -16.07 12.62
CA LYS A 26 15.96 -17.11 12.91
C LYS A 26 14.86 -16.45 13.76
N PRO A 27 13.94 -15.70 13.13
CA PRO A 27 13.02 -14.85 13.88
C PRO A 27 12.21 -15.62 14.92
N VAL A 28 11.98 -15.01 16.08
CA VAL A 28 11.18 -15.57 17.17
C VAL A 28 10.25 -14.51 17.73
N CYS A 29 9.06 -14.92 18.13
CA CYS A 29 8.09 -14.04 18.76
C CYS A 29 8.27 -14.07 20.27
N GLY A 30 8.49 -12.91 20.87
CA GLY A 30 8.50 -12.75 22.32
C GLY A 30 7.09 -12.79 22.91
N THR A 31 6.97 -13.10 24.21
CA THR A 31 5.70 -13.00 24.95
C THR A 31 5.20 -11.56 25.09
N ASP A 32 6.08 -10.58 24.86
CA ASP A 32 5.76 -9.17 24.72
C ASP A 32 5.17 -8.84 23.32
N GLY A 33 5.14 -9.83 22.42
CA GLY A 33 4.66 -9.76 21.05
C GLY A 33 5.51 -8.89 20.11
N ASN A 34 6.80 -8.73 20.42
CA ASN A 34 7.79 -8.22 19.48
C ASN A 34 8.53 -9.37 18.78
N THR A 35 8.88 -9.15 17.51
CA THR A 35 9.70 -10.09 16.74
C THR A 35 11.18 -9.79 16.98
N TYR A 36 11.92 -10.79 17.43
CA TYR A 36 13.36 -10.72 17.62
C TYR A 36 14.09 -11.50 16.53
N SER A 37 15.28 -11.04 16.15
CA SER A 37 16.10 -11.66 15.10
C SER A 37 16.43 -13.14 15.35
N ASN A 38 16.54 -13.53 16.63
CA ASN A 38 16.66 -14.91 17.12
C ASN A 38 16.48 -14.97 18.64
N ASP A 39 16.52 -16.17 19.22
CA ASP A 39 16.45 -16.42 20.67
C ASP A 39 17.42 -15.53 21.48
N CYS A 40 18.63 -15.28 20.98
CA CYS A 40 19.60 -14.41 21.66
C CYS A 40 19.14 -12.94 21.68
N GLY A 41 18.39 -12.49 20.66
CA GLY A 41 17.81 -11.16 20.64
C GLY A 41 16.86 -10.91 21.83
N ILE A 42 16.07 -11.92 22.23
CA ILE A 42 15.23 -11.84 23.43
C ILE A 42 16.11 -11.71 24.68
N CYS A 43 17.17 -12.52 24.77
CA CYS A 43 18.09 -12.47 25.91
C CYS A 43 18.81 -11.13 26.04
N LEU A 44 19.26 -10.55 24.91
CA LEU A 44 19.86 -9.22 24.89
C LEU A 44 18.87 -8.16 25.37
N HIS A 45 17.63 -8.20 24.89
CA HIS A 45 16.60 -7.26 25.29
C HIS A 45 16.31 -7.31 26.80
N ASN A 46 16.14 -8.52 27.35
CA ASN A 46 15.93 -8.71 28.78
C ASN A 46 17.11 -8.19 29.62
N GLU A 47 18.35 -8.42 29.17
CA GLU A 47 19.57 -7.93 29.85
C GLU A 47 19.74 -6.40 29.77
N GLU A 48 19.30 -5.78 28.67
CA GLU A 48 19.37 -4.32 28.48
C GLU A 48 18.25 -3.58 29.22
N HIS A 49 17.05 -4.14 29.27
CA HIS A 49 15.85 -3.46 29.78
C HIS A 49 15.41 -3.97 31.16
N GLY A 50 15.99 -5.06 31.67
CA GLY A 50 15.55 -5.71 32.90
C GLY A 50 14.20 -6.42 32.77
N ASP A 51 13.79 -6.73 31.54
CA ASP A 51 12.53 -7.40 31.24
C ASP A 51 12.62 -8.92 31.40
N SER A 52 11.47 -9.60 31.36
CA SER A 52 11.36 -11.07 31.45
C SER A 52 10.55 -11.61 30.28
N VAL A 53 10.91 -11.18 29.06
CA VAL A 53 10.30 -11.68 27.83
C VAL A 53 10.73 -13.13 27.60
N GLU A 54 9.77 -14.04 27.46
CA GLU A 54 10.03 -15.42 27.06
C GLU A 54 9.77 -15.59 25.56
N LYS A 55 10.24 -16.70 24.98
CA LYS A 55 9.83 -17.07 23.62
C LYS A 55 8.39 -17.58 23.65
N ALA A 56 7.48 -16.89 22.97
CA ALA A 56 6.12 -17.33 22.74
C ALA A 56 6.07 -18.47 21.70
N HIS A 57 6.65 -18.24 20.52
CA HIS A 57 6.79 -19.25 19.47
C HIS A 57 7.96 -18.92 18.52
N ASP A 58 8.38 -19.92 17.75
CA ASP A 58 9.34 -19.71 16.66
C ASP A 58 8.64 -19.00 15.47
N GLY A 59 9.38 -18.18 14.73
CA GLY A 59 8.85 -17.29 13.68
C GLY A 59 8.54 -15.88 14.18
N GLU A 60 8.23 -14.98 13.25
CA GLU A 60 7.82 -13.61 13.58
C GLU A 60 6.45 -13.61 14.28
N CYS A 61 6.22 -12.65 15.19
CA CYS A 61 4.90 -12.42 15.74
C CYS A 61 3.91 -12.11 14.62
N GLU A 62 2.68 -12.62 14.75
CA GLU A 62 1.59 -12.08 13.94
C GLU A 62 1.48 -10.57 14.23
N PRO A 63 1.25 -9.72 13.20
CA PRO A 63 1.10 -8.30 13.44
C PRO A 63 -0.02 -8.08 14.44
N LYS A 64 0.29 -7.44 15.57
CA LYS A 64 -0.74 -7.09 16.54
C LYS A 64 -1.71 -6.14 15.88
N SER A 65 -2.93 -6.60 15.67
CA SER A 65 -3.96 -5.73 15.17
C SER A 65 -4.34 -4.71 16.24
N VAL A 66 -4.31 -3.44 15.87
CA VAL A 66 -4.72 -2.31 16.67
C VAL A 66 -6.20 -2.07 16.40
N MET A 67 -7.03 -2.20 17.44
CA MET A 67 -8.42 -1.78 17.37
C MET A 67 -8.48 -0.26 17.30
N ILE A 68 -9.11 0.27 16.25
CA ILE A 68 -9.32 1.71 16.08
C ILE A 68 -10.49 2.15 16.96
N ASP A 69 -10.31 3.20 17.76
CA ASP A 69 -11.40 3.82 18.49
C ASP A 69 -12.29 4.65 17.56
N CYS A 70 -13.33 4.00 17.06
CA CYS A 70 -14.30 4.60 16.17
C CYS A 70 -15.24 5.62 16.84
N SER A 71 -15.17 5.79 18.17
CA SER A 71 -16.01 6.73 18.92
C SER A 71 -15.67 8.20 18.60
N ASN A 72 -14.45 8.43 18.12
CA ASN A 72 -13.97 9.77 17.75
C ASN A 72 -14.58 10.28 16.45
N TYR A 73 -15.20 9.40 15.64
CA TYR A 73 -15.85 9.78 14.40
C TYR A 73 -17.36 9.89 14.59
N ARG A 74 -17.94 11.03 14.16
CA ARG A 74 -19.38 11.23 14.24
C ARG A 74 -20.11 10.23 13.35
N ARG A 75 -21.14 9.59 13.91
CA ARG A 75 -21.96 8.60 13.23
C ARG A 75 -23.39 9.12 13.12
N ALA A 76 -24.02 8.92 11.97
CA ALA A 76 -25.42 9.23 11.74
C ALA A 76 -26.12 8.03 11.10
N VAL A 77 -27.40 7.83 11.38
CA VAL A 77 -28.23 6.86 10.66
C VAL A 77 -29.11 7.64 9.69
N ILE A 78 -28.92 7.42 8.39
CA ILE A 78 -29.70 8.06 7.33
C ILE A 78 -30.33 6.96 6.48
N ASP A 79 -31.67 6.88 6.50
CA ASP A 79 -32.45 5.85 5.81
C ASP A 79 -31.96 4.42 6.13
N ASP A 80 -31.90 4.07 7.43
CA ASP A 80 -31.42 2.78 7.97
C ASP A 80 -29.94 2.43 7.67
N HIS A 81 -29.13 3.41 7.26
CA HIS A 81 -27.72 3.21 6.95
C HIS A 81 -26.84 4.03 7.87
N VAL A 82 -25.82 3.37 8.44
CA VAL A 82 -24.84 4.03 9.28
C VAL A 82 -23.83 4.75 8.40
N VAL A 83 -23.76 6.07 8.55
CA VAL A 83 -22.80 6.95 7.88
C VAL A 83 -21.81 7.44 8.91
N VAL A 84 -20.53 7.26 8.64
CA VAL A 84 -19.44 7.78 9.47
C VAL A 84 -18.85 9.01 8.79
N ALA A 85 -18.84 10.14 9.49
CA ALA A 85 -18.26 11.38 9.00
C ALA A 85 -16.73 11.31 9.09
N CYS A 86 -16.11 10.94 7.97
CA CYS A 86 -14.68 10.71 7.90
C CYS A 86 -13.93 11.91 7.28
N PRO A 87 -12.75 12.27 7.83
CA PRO A 87 -11.87 13.26 7.21
C PRO A 87 -11.54 12.91 5.75
N ARG A 88 -11.29 13.92 4.93
CA ARG A 88 -10.87 13.78 3.53
C ARG A 88 -9.36 13.65 3.34
N ILE A 89 -8.67 13.24 4.39
CA ILE A 89 -7.22 13.06 4.43
C ILE A 89 -6.88 11.68 3.93
N LEU A 90 -5.90 11.58 3.02
CA LEU A 90 -5.34 10.31 2.57
C LEU A 90 -4.14 9.97 3.46
N LYS A 91 -4.34 9.05 4.41
CA LYS A 91 -3.31 8.51 5.29
C LYS A 91 -3.50 6.99 5.35
N PRO A 92 -3.04 6.25 4.32
CA PRO A 92 -3.41 4.86 4.13
C PRO A 92 -3.07 4.00 5.35
N VAL A 93 -3.90 2.99 5.60
CA VAL A 93 -3.68 1.98 6.65
C VAL A 93 -4.00 0.59 6.12
N CYS A 94 -3.24 -0.42 6.55
CA CYS A 94 -3.52 -1.81 6.19
C CYS A 94 -4.47 -2.43 7.22
N GLY A 95 -5.63 -2.90 6.75
CA GLY A 95 -6.62 -3.60 7.56
C GLY A 95 -6.28 -5.07 7.79
N SER A 96 -6.88 -5.66 8.84
CA SER A 96 -6.74 -7.08 9.18
C SER A 96 -7.32 -8.04 8.12
N ASP A 97 -8.10 -7.50 7.21
CA ASP A 97 -8.65 -8.13 6.02
C ASP A 97 -7.74 -8.00 4.78
N SER A 98 -6.50 -7.53 4.97
CA SER A 98 -5.50 -7.30 3.92
C SER A 98 -5.91 -6.25 2.87
N PHE A 99 -6.85 -5.37 3.22
CA PHE A 99 -7.20 -4.23 2.38
C PHE A 99 -6.54 -2.95 2.88
N THR A 100 -6.06 -2.14 1.93
CA THR A 100 -5.65 -0.77 2.22
C THR A 100 -6.89 0.11 2.32
N TYR A 101 -7.06 0.75 3.47
CA TYR A 101 -8.06 1.79 3.67
C TYR A 101 -7.42 3.15 3.52
N ASP A 102 -8.20 4.13 3.07
CA ASP A 102 -7.69 5.48 2.80
C ASP A 102 -7.23 6.24 4.05
N ASN A 103 -7.82 5.92 5.21
CA ASN A 103 -7.40 6.27 6.55
C ASN A 103 -8.09 5.39 7.61
N GLU A 104 -7.74 5.56 8.88
CA GLU A 104 -8.35 4.82 10.01
C GLU A 104 -9.87 4.97 10.09
N CYS A 105 -10.42 6.13 9.72
CA CYS A 105 -11.86 6.32 9.67
C CYS A 105 -12.50 5.46 8.57
N GLY A 106 -11.78 5.18 7.48
CA GLY A 106 -12.21 4.24 6.45
C GLY A 106 -12.53 2.85 7.00
N ILE A 107 -11.69 2.32 7.91
CA ILE A 107 -11.96 1.06 8.63
C ILE A 107 -13.24 1.18 9.46
N CYS A 108 -13.40 2.28 10.21
CA CYS A 108 -14.58 2.52 11.03
C CYS A 108 -15.88 2.64 10.20
N ALA A 109 -15.82 3.30 9.04
CA ALA A 109 -16.94 3.42 8.11
C ALA A 109 -17.32 2.06 7.54
N TYR A 110 -16.33 1.27 7.11
CA TYR A 110 -16.55 -0.06 6.57
C TYR A 110 -17.17 -1.01 7.60
N ASN A 111 -16.61 -1.07 8.81
CA ASN A 111 -17.16 -1.86 9.91
C ASN A 111 -18.60 -1.47 10.25
N ALA A 112 -18.89 -0.17 10.24
CA ALA A 112 -20.22 0.36 10.51
C ALA A 112 -21.25 -0.03 9.46
N GLU A 113 -20.88 0.04 8.19
CA GLU A 113 -21.79 -0.19 7.05
C GLU A 113 -22.00 -1.68 6.78
N HIS A 114 -20.94 -2.49 6.90
CA HIS A 114 -20.96 -3.90 6.55
C HIS A 114 -21.08 -4.85 7.74
N ASN A 115 -21.16 -4.31 8.97
CA ASN A 115 -21.22 -5.09 10.20
C ASN A 115 -20.03 -6.06 10.34
N THR A 116 -18.83 -5.56 10.03
CA THR A 116 -17.55 -6.28 10.09
C THR A 116 -16.71 -5.79 11.29
N ASN A 117 -15.60 -6.50 11.57
CA ASN A 117 -14.68 -6.17 12.65
C ASN A 117 -13.22 -6.12 12.15
N VAL A 118 -12.99 -5.31 11.12
CA VAL A 118 -11.64 -5.05 10.58
C VAL A 118 -10.88 -4.18 11.57
N SER A 119 -9.64 -4.57 11.87
CA SER A 119 -8.72 -3.85 12.75
C SER A 119 -7.50 -3.40 11.95
N LYS A 120 -6.70 -2.44 12.45
CA LYS A 120 -5.51 -1.96 11.74
C LYS A 120 -4.31 -2.87 12.02
N ILE A 121 -3.65 -3.38 10.99
CA ILE A 121 -2.39 -4.12 11.11
C ILE A 121 -1.22 -3.15 11.27
N HIS A 122 -1.08 -2.21 10.33
CA HIS A 122 -0.02 -1.21 10.33
C HIS A 122 -0.44 0.05 9.56
N ASP A 123 0.28 1.15 9.79
CA ASP A 123 0.16 2.35 8.97
C ASP A 123 0.79 2.14 7.59
N GLY A 124 0.30 2.82 6.57
CA GLY A 124 0.70 2.64 5.17
C GLY A 124 -0.14 1.61 4.42
N GLU A 125 0.11 1.49 3.11
CA GLU A 125 -0.58 0.53 2.25
C GLU A 125 -0.19 -0.92 2.59
N CYS A 126 -1.13 -1.85 2.46
CA CYS A 126 -0.80 -3.27 2.54
C CYS A 126 0.25 -3.61 1.47
N LYS A 127 1.32 -4.31 1.87
CA LYS A 127 2.38 -4.72 0.94
C LYS A 127 1.85 -5.83 0.01
N GLU A 128 1.92 -5.61 -1.30
CA GLU A 128 1.38 -6.51 -2.33
C GLU A 128 2.17 -7.79 -2.58
N SER A 129 3.38 -7.92 -2.02
CA SER A 129 4.15 -9.15 -2.09
C SER A 129 4.93 -9.38 -0.80
N VAL A 130 4.51 -10.39 -0.05
CA VAL A 130 5.29 -10.92 1.08
C VAL A 130 6.01 -12.15 0.56
N ALA A 131 7.35 -12.13 0.58
CA ALA A 131 8.13 -13.32 0.34
C ALA A 131 7.80 -14.34 1.43
N VAL A 132 7.27 -15.49 1.03
CA VAL A 132 6.95 -16.56 1.98
C VAL A 132 8.24 -17.24 2.39
N ASP A 133 8.54 -17.24 3.70
CA ASP A 133 9.70 -17.95 4.24
C ASP A 133 9.46 -19.45 4.27
N CYS A 134 9.78 -20.10 3.15
CA CYS A 134 9.63 -21.54 3.00
C CYS A 134 10.59 -22.37 3.87
N SER A 135 11.60 -21.73 4.48
CA SER A 135 12.55 -22.38 5.39
C SER A 135 11.90 -22.85 6.69
N ARG A 136 10.73 -22.31 7.04
CA ARG A 136 9.97 -22.68 8.24
C ARG A 136 9.26 -24.03 8.12
N TYR A 137 9.09 -24.53 6.90
CA TYR A 137 8.41 -25.79 6.66
C TYR A 137 9.42 -26.93 6.44
N PRO A 138 9.30 -28.06 7.17
CA PRO A 138 10.19 -29.19 6.98
C PRO A 138 10.15 -29.70 5.54
N THR A 139 11.32 -29.79 4.90
CA THR A 139 11.47 -30.20 3.50
C THR A 139 12.29 -31.46 3.35
N GLN A 140 11.89 -32.32 2.41
CA GLN A 140 12.64 -33.52 2.02
C GLN A 140 12.78 -33.58 0.52
N VAL A 141 13.98 -33.91 0.04
CA VAL A 141 14.22 -34.14 -1.39
C VAL A 141 14.14 -35.63 -1.66
N THR A 142 13.18 -36.04 -2.49
CA THR A 142 13.05 -37.43 -2.94
C THR A 142 14.19 -37.79 -3.90
N LYS A 143 14.43 -39.08 -4.11
CA LYS A 143 15.46 -39.60 -5.04
C LYS A 143 15.31 -39.07 -6.46
N ASP A 144 14.09 -38.69 -6.85
CA ASP A 144 13.76 -38.16 -8.17
C ASP A 144 13.93 -36.63 -8.26
N GLY A 145 14.46 -35.99 -7.20
CA GLY A 145 14.71 -34.56 -7.15
C GLY A 145 13.47 -33.70 -6.88
N LYS A 146 12.34 -34.31 -6.47
CA LYS A 146 11.15 -33.55 -6.03
C LYS A 146 11.30 -33.12 -4.58
N VAL A 147 11.02 -31.85 -4.32
CA VAL A 147 10.98 -31.28 -2.97
C VAL A 147 9.58 -31.50 -2.38
N LEU A 148 9.52 -32.28 -1.31
CA LEU A 148 8.32 -32.48 -0.50
C LEU A 148 8.36 -31.53 0.69
N VAL A 149 7.40 -30.62 0.76
CA VAL A 149 7.22 -29.72 1.91
C VAL A 149 6.15 -30.33 2.82
N SER A 150 6.47 -30.50 4.10
CA SER A 150 5.53 -30.98 5.11
C SER A 150 4.67 -29.84 5.62
N CYS A 151 3.45 -29.73 5.10
CA CYS A 151 2.54 -28.64 5.43
C CYS A 151 1.59 -28.95 6.60
N PRO A 152 1.34 -27.97 7.49
CA PRO A 152 0.26 -28.08 8.46
C PRO A 152 -1.09 -28.11 7.72
N ARG A 153 -2.06 -28.86 8.26
CA ARG A 153 -3.43 -28.97 7.71
C ARG A 153 -4.34 -27.82 8.18
N ILE A 154 -3.76 -26.63 8.39
CA ILE A 154 -4.49 -25.43 8.80
C ILE A 154 -4.98 -24.75 7.53
N LEU A 155 -6.29 -24.54 7.40
CA LEU A 155 -6.87 -23.86 6.25
C LEU A 155 -6.92 -22.35 6.50
N ASN A 156 -5.90 -21.65 6.02
CA ASN A 156 -5.77 -20.19 6.06
C ASN A 156 -5.47 -19.70 4.64
N PRO A 157 -6.46 -19.62 3.75
CA PRO A 157 -6.22 -19.43 2.32
C PRO A 157 -5.37 -18.20 2.03
N VAL A 158 -4.52 -18.30 1.01
CA VAL A 158 -3.68 -17.18 0.54
C VAL A 158 -3.71 -17.11 -0.99
N CYS A 159 -3.66 -15.89 -1.52
CA CYS A 159 -3.54 -15.66 -2.95
C CYS A 159 -2.06 -15.51 -3.31
N GLY A 160 -1.57 -16.34 -4.22
CA GLY A 160 -0.21 -16.24 -4.73
C GLY A 160 -0.05 -15.10 -5.74
N THR A 161 1.20 -14.64 -5.94
CA THR A 161 1.54 -13.66 -6.99
C THR A 161 1.29 -14.20 -8.40
N ASP A 162 1.11 -15.51 -8.54
CA ASP A 162 0.71 -16.19 -9.77
C ASP A 162 -0.81 -16.23 -9.99
N GLY A 163 -1.60 -15.61 -9.10
CA GLY A 163 -3.06 -15.59 -9.17
C GLY A 163 -3.73 -16.88 -8.73
N ASN A 164 -3.00 -17.84 -8.15
CA ASN A 164 -3.56 -19.09 -7.64
C ASN A 164 -3.88 -18.99 -6.14
N THR A 165 -4.99 -19.62 -5.74
CA THR A 165 -5.34 -19.76 -4.32
C THR A 165 -4.66 -20.99 -3.74
N TYR A 166 -3.98 -20.82 -2.62
CA TYR A 166 -3.35 -21.88 -1.85
C TYR A 166 -4.06 -22.03 -0.50
N ASP A 167 -4.13 -23.26 0.02
CA ASP A 167 -4.80 -23.56 1.30
C ASP A 167 -4.19 -22.80 2.49
N ASN A 168 -2.89 -22.51 2.39
CA ASN A 168 -2.11 -21.67 3.31
C ASN A 168 -0.75 -21.31 2.67
N GLU A 169 0.07 -20.53 3.39
CA GLU A 169 1.41 -20.14 2.94
C GLU A 169 2.35 -21.33 2.67
N CYS A 170 2.19 -22.44 3.39
CA CYS A 170 2.96 -23.65 3.09
C CYS A 170 2.60 -24.24 1.73
N GLY A 171 1.34 -24.10 1.29
CA GLY A 171 0.91 -24.50 -0.04
C GLY A 171 1.70 -23.80 -1.15
N ILE A 172 2.00 -22.51 -0.98
CA ILE A 172 2.87 -21.75 -1.90
C ILE A 172 4.28 -22.39 -1.92
N CYS A 173 4.82 -22.73 -0.76
CA CYS A 173 6.14 -23.36 -0.66
C CYS A 173 6.20 -24.75 -1.29
N ALA A 174 5.18 -25.57 -1.07
CA ALA A 174 5.06 -26.89 -1.70
C ALA A 174 5.04 -26.78 -3.22
N TYR A 175 4.26 -25.83 -3.75
CA TYR A 175 4.19 -25.56 -5.17
C TYR A 175 5.52 -25.07 -5.75
N ASN A 176 6.17 -24.10 -5.08
CA ASN A 176 7.49 -23.61 -5.49
C ASN A 176 8.55 -24.72 -5.49
N GLY A 177 8.55 -25.59 -4.48
CA GLY A 177 9.46 -26.72 -4.40
C GLY A 177 9.21 -27.79 -5.48
N GLU A 178 7.96 -28.08 -5.80
CA GLU A 178 7.60 -29.06 -6.82
C GLU A 178 7.85 -28.53 -8.25
N LYS A 179 7.40 -27.30 -8.52
CA LYS A 179 7.39 -26.70 -9.86
C LYS A 179 8.63 -25.87 -10.17
N ARG A 180 9.53 -25.66 -9.19
CA ARG A 180 10.71 -24.78 -9.30
C ARG A 180 10.33 -23.34 -9.67
N THR A 181 9.27 -22.83 -9.05
CA THR A 181 8.76 -21.46 -9.23
C THR A 181 9.13 -20.57 -8.04
N HIS A 182 8.91 -19.26 -8.18
CA HIS A 182 9.15 -18.26 -7.13
C HIS A 182 7.86 -17.46 -6.86
N VAL A 183 6.78 -18.17 -6.55
CA VAL A 183 5.50 -17.57 -6.20
C VAL A 183 5.60 -16.99 -4.79
N GLY A 184 5.31 -15.70 -4.64
CA GLY A 184 5.16 -15.04 -3.35
C GLY A 184 3.70 -15.01 -2.91
N LYS A 185 3.43 -14.53 -1.70
CA LYS A 185 2.06 -14.24 -1.24
C LYS A 185 1.66 -12.85 -1.74
N LYS A 186 0.58 -12.76 -2.52
CA LYS A 186 -0.03 -11.50 -2.98
C LYS A 186 -0.87 -10.86 -1.86
N TYR A 187 -1.77 -11.63 -1.26
CA TYR A 187 -2.56 -11.21 -0.09
C TYR A 187 -3.14 -12.43 0.65
N SER A 188 -3.62 -12.22 1.89
CA SER A 188 -4.33 -13.26 2.65
C SER A 188 -5.77 -13.41 2.14
N GLY A 189 -6.27 -14.64 2.12
CA GLY A 189 -7.57 -15.01 1.55
C GLY A 189 -7.44 -15.67 0.16
N GLN A 190 -8.57 -16.10 -0.40
CA GLN A 190 -8.60 -16.69 -1.72
C GLN A 190 -8.36 -15.63 -2.81
N CYS A 191 -7.70 -16.01 -3.90
CA CYS A 191 -7.62 -15.15 -5.07
C CYS A 191 -9.02 -14.83 -5.57
N ARG A 192 -9.27 -13.55 -5.78
CA ARG A 192 -10.48 -13.10 -6.48
C ARG A 192 -10.32 -13.44 -7.95
N GLN A 193 -11.37 -13.98 -8.57
CA GLN A 193 -11.39 -14.08 -10.02
C GLN A 193 -11.32 -12.66 -10.58
N GLU A 194 -10.28 -12.38 -11.36
CA GLU A 194 -10.16 -11.11 -12.07
C GLU A 194 -11.22 -11.12 -13.18
N THR A 195 -12.43 -10.64 -12.87
CA THR A 195 -13.44 -10.43 -13.90
C THR A 195 -13.05 -9.18 -14.67
N PRO A 196 -12.96 -9.24 -16.01
CA PRO A 196 -12.67 -8.06 -16.82
C PRO A 196 -13.79 -7.02 -16.74
N GLU A 197 -15.00 -7.43 -16.39
CA GLU A 197 -16.16 -6.55 -16.25
C GLU A 197 -16.47 -6.25 -14.77
N ILE A 198 -16.78 -4.98 -14.50
CA ILE A 198 -17.31 -4.52 -13.21
C ILE A 198 -18.81 -4.80 -13.18
N ASP A 199 -19.26 -5.49 -12.14
CA ASP A 199 -20.67 -5.71 -11.87
C ASP A 199 -21.23 -4.60 -10.95
N CYS A 200 -21.75 -3.54 -11.56
CA CYS A 200 -22.36 -2.44 -10.80
C CYS A 200 -23.66 -2.83 -10.07
N SER A 201 -24.22 -4.02 -10.29
CA SER A 201 -25.38 -4.48 -9.51
C SER A 201 -25.03 -4.74 -8.03
N GLN A 202 -23.75 -4.99 -7.74
CA GLN A 202 -23.21 -5.13 -6.38
C GLN A 202 -23.17 -3.79 -5.62
N TYR A 203 -23.27 -2.67 -6.34
CA TYR A 203 -23.23 -1.31 -5.79
C TYR A 203 -24.54 -0.57 -6.09
N PRO A 204 -25.68 -0.99 -5.47
CA PRO A 204 -26.98 -0.47 -5.83
C PRO A 204 -27.09 1.03 -5.53
N ALA A 205 -27.41 1.80 -6.57
CA ALA A 205 -27.67 3.22 -6.46
C ALA A 205 -28.99 3.49 -5.71
N ARG A 206 -28.99 4.47 -4.82
CA ARG A 206 -30.20 4.87 -4.07
C ARG A 206 -30.57 6.31 -4.34
N LYS A 207 -31.87 6.54 -4.53
CA LYS A 207 -32.42 7.88 -4.71
C LYS A 207 -32.58 8.53 -3.34
N VAL A 208 -31.82 9.59 -3.09
CA VAL A 208 -32.05 10.47 -1.94
C VAL A 208 -33.30 11.31 -2.23
N LYS A 209 -34.17 11.57 -1.24
CA LYS A 209 -35.39 12.39 -1.43
C LYS A 209 -35.04 13.76 -2.05
N GLY A 210 -35.42 13.95 -3.31
CA GLY A 210 -35.17 15.19 -4.07
C GLY A 210 -33.79 15.31 -4.72
N GLY A 211 -32.96 14.26 -4.70
CA GLY A 211 -31.59 14.26 -5.26
C GLY A 211 -31.38 13.24 -6.38
N LYS A 212 -30.23 13.36 -7.07
CA LYS A 212 -29.73 12.34 -8.00
C LYS A 212 -29.48 11.02 -7.26
N ALA A 213 -29.53 9.91 -8.00
CA ALA A 213 -29.16 8.60 -7.45
C ALA A 213 -27.68 8.63 -7.01
N LEU A 214 -27.39 8.06 -5.85
CA LEU A 214 -26.05 8.02 -5.27
C LEU A 214 -25.67 6.56 -4.99
N VAL A 215 -24.45 6.20 -5.37
CA VAL A 215 -23.82 4.94 -4.96
C VAL A 215 -22.91 5.26 -3.77
N ARG A 216 -23.02 4.48 -2.69
CA ARG A 216 -22.12 4.58 -1.53
C ARG A 216 -21.00 3.56 -1.70
N CYS A 217 -19.76 4.02 -1.60
CA CYS A 217 -18.59 3.20 -1.84
C CYS A 217 -17.76 3.02 -0.57
N PRO A 218 -17.24 1.81 -0.33
CA PRO A 218 -16.29 1.58 0.75
C PRO A 218 -15.01 2.39 0.49
N ARG A 219 -14.39 2.88 1.56
CA ARG A 219 -13.15 3.69 1.50
C ARG A 219 -11.89 2.82 1.39
N ILE A 220 -11.98 1.79 0.56
CA ILE A 220 -10.89 0.85 0.27
C ILE A 220 -10.12 1.37 -0.94
N LEU A 221 -8.80 1.52 -0.81
CA LEU A 221 -7.90 1.90 -1.89
C LEU A 221 -7.45 0.64 -2.64
N ARG A 222 -8.11 0.38 -3.77
CA ARG A 222 -7.73 -0.68 -4.71
C ARG A 222 -7.91 -0.10 -6.12
N PRO A 223 -6.94 0.71 -6.58
CA PRO A 223 -7.14 1.56 -7.72
C PRO A 223 -7.43 0.74 -8.97
N VAL A 224 -8.32 1.26 -9.82
CA VAL A 224 -8.64 0.68 -11.13
C VAL A 224 -8.59 1.75 -12.20
N CYS A 225 -8.12 1.38 -13.39
CA CYS A 225 -8.10 2.28 -14.53
C CYS A 225 -9.42 2.14 -15.29
N GLY A 226 -10.11 3.26 -15.48
CA GLY A 226 -11.31 3.33 -16.32
C GLY A 226 -10.96 3.35 -17.81
N THR A 227 -11.91 2.97 -18.66
CA THR A 227 -11.81 3.12 -20.13
C THR A 227 -11.74 4.58 -20.59
N ASP A 228 -12.03 5.51 -19.70
CA ASP A 228 -11.90 6.96 -19.88
C ASP A 228 -10.49 7.49 -19.55
N GLY A 229 -9.56 6.61 -19.15
CA GLY A 229 -8.19 6.97 -18.80
C GLY A 229 -8.03 7.57 -17.40
N PHE A 230 -9.09 7.59 -16.58
CA PHE A 230 -9.01 8.05 -15.19
C PHE A 230 -8.79 6.89 -14.22
N THR A 231 -8.00 7.15 -13.17
CA THR A 231 -7.85 6.22 -12.05
C THR A 231 -8.94 6.47 -11.03
N TYR A 232 -9.62 5.41 -10.64
CA TYR A 232 -10.68 5.41 -9.62
C TYR A 232 -10.18 4.71 -8.35
N ASP A 233 -10.62 5.17 -7.16
CA ASP A 233 -10.20 4.60 -5.86
C ASP A 233 -10.40 3.08 -5.77
N ASN A 234 -11.51 2.61 -6.35
CA ASN A 234 -11.89 1.20 -6.48
C ASN A 234 -13.02 1.04 -7.52
N GLU A 235 -13.42 -0.20 -7.79
CA GLU A 235 -14.48 -0.52 -8.77
C GLU A 235 -15.83 0.13 -8.46
N CYS A 236 -16.19 0.30 -7.18
CA CYS A 236 -17.42 0.99 -6.80
C CYS A 236 -17.39 2.45 -7.28
N SER A 237 -16.24 3.10 -7.22
CA SER A 237 -16.08 4.49 -7.65
C SER A 237 -16.38 4.69 -9.15
N ILE A 238 -16.11 3.71 -10.00
CA ILE A 238 -16.55 3.71 -11.42
C ILE A 238 -18.09 3.67 -11.49
N CYS A 239 -18.72 2.77 -10.75
CA CYS A 239 -20.19 2.67 -10.72
C CYS A 239 -20.85 3.95 -10.18
N ALA A 240 -20.28 4.55 -9.13
CA ALA A 240 -20.73 5.82 -8.58
C ALA A 240 -20.63 6.95 -9.60
N HIS A 241 -19.51 7.03 -10.32
CA HIS A 241 -19.30 8.01 -11.38
C HIS A 241 -20.33 7.86 -12.51
N ASN A 242 -20.53 6.63 -12.99
CA ASN A 242 -21.53 6.32 -14.02
C ASN A 242 -22.93 6.79 -13.63
N VAL A 243 -23.34 6.52 -12.38
CA VAL A 243 -24.66 6.93 -11.87
C VAL A 243 -24.78 8.45 -11.69
N GLN A 244 -23.74 9.10 -11.16
CA GLN A 244 -23.77 10.53 -10.84
C GLN A 244 -23.76 11.42 -12.09
N TYR A 245 -22.99 11.01 -13.10
CA TYR A 245 -22.72 11.78 -14.31
C TYR A 245 -23.38 11.23 -15.57
N ASP A 246 -24.13 10.12 -15.46
CA ASP A 246 -24.77 9.45 -16.59
C ASP A 246 -23.75 9.00 -17.66
N THR A 247 -22.68 8.35 -17.20
CA THR A 247 -21.58 7.84 -18.04
C THR A 247 -21.56 6.31 -18.08
N GLN A 248 -20.78 5.73 -19.01
CA GLN A 248 -20.66 4.27 -19.20
C GLN A 248 -19.18 3.82 -19.15
N VAL A 249 -18.43 4.36 -18.19
CA VAL A 249 -17.03 3.99 -17.96
C VAL A 249 -16.98 2.52 -17.52
N LYS A 250 -16.13 1.73 -18.19
CA LYS A 250 -15.85 0.33 -17.82
C LYS A 250 -14.45 0.24 -17.21
N LYS A 251 -14.13 -0.90 -16.59
CA LYS A 251 -12.75 -1.21 -16.21
C LYS A 251 -11.91 -1.46 -17.46
N SER A 252 -10.79 -0.76 -17.56
CA SER A 252 -9.74 -1.02 -18.54
C SER A 252 -8.80 -2.10 -18.02
N HIS A 253 -8.20 -1.86 -16.85
CA HIS A 253 -7.33 -2.81 -16.16
C HIS A 253 -7.28 -2.52 -14.66
N GLU A 254 -6.81 -3.49 -13.87
CA GLU A 254 -6.50 -3.31 -12.46
C GLU A 254 -5.31 -2.34 -12.27
N GLY A 255 -5.26 -1.69 -11.11
CA GLY A 255 -4.24 -0.70 -10.80
C GLY A 255 -4.53 0.68 -11.37
N ARG A 256 -3.63 1.62 -11.10
CA ARG A 256 -3.74 2.99 -11.64
C ARG A 256 -3.57 2.99 -13.14
N CYS A 257 -4.23 3.92 -13.83
CA CYS A 257 -3.91 4.19 -15.22
C CYS A 257 -2.42 4.50 -15.33
N LYS A 258 -1.77 3.90 -16.32
CA LYS A 258 -0.39 4.26 -16.65
C LYS A 258 -0.43 5.70 -17.13
N GLU A 259 0.26 6.61 -16.44
CA GLU A 259 0.60 7.89 -17.07
C GLU A 259 1.34 7.58 -18.37
N GLU A 260 1.11 8.35 -19.45
CA GLU A 260 1.82 8.18 -20.72
C GLU A 260 3.31 8.45 -20.51
N SER A 261 4.03 7.45 -20.01
CA SER A 261 5.46 7.47 -19.86
C SER A 261 6.06 6.61 -20.97
N THR A 262 6.96 7.18 -21.75
CA THR A 262 7.70 6.42 -22.76
C THR A 262 8.89 5.76 -22.08
N PRO A 263 9.01 4.42 -22.10
CA PRO A 263 10.25 3.77 -21.69
C PRO A 263 11.41 4.31 -22.53
N VAL A 264 12.51 4.65 -21.88
CA VAL A 264 13.73 5.06 -22.58
C VAL A 264 14.48 3.79 -22.97
N ASP A 265 14.84 3.66 -24.25
CA ASP A 265 15.62 2.51 -24.73
C ASP A 265 17.08 2.64 -24.29
N CYS A 266 17.38 2.04 -23.14
CA CYS A 266 18.72 2.03 -22.57
C CYS A 266 19.70 1.12 -23.30
N SER A 267 19.23 0.23 -24.19
CA SER A 267 20.09 -0.73 -24.90
C SER A 267 21.16 -0.03 -25.74
N THR A 268 20.86 1.17 -26.22
CA THR A 268 21.77 2.01 -27.03
C THR A 268 22.95 2.58 -26.25
N TYR A 269 22.87 2.62 -24.91
CA TYR A 269 23.90 3.15 -24.03
C TYR A 269 24.71 2.07 -23.30
N LEU A 270 24.25 0.81 -23.34
CA LEU A 270 24.92 -0.31 -22.68
C LEU A 270 26.30 -0.58 -23.29
N SER A 271 27.30 -0.75 -22.43
CA SER A 271 28.64 -1.16 -22.84
C SER A 271 28.80 -2.68 -22.74
N ASN A 272 29.38 -3.31 -23.77
CA ASN A 272 29.70 -4.74 -23.80
C ASN A 272 30.89 -5.08 -22.89
N THR A 273 30.72 -4.98 -21.57
CA THR A 273 31.55 -5.74 -20.63
C THR A 273 30.87 -7.10 -20.42
N LYS A 274 31.62 -8.14 -20.05
CA LYS A 274 31.21 -9.58 -20.08
C LYS A 274 29.98 -9.96 -19.23
N THR A 275 29.26 -8.98 -18.66
CA THR A 275 27.99 -9.12 -17.92
C THR A 275 26.85 -8.26 -18.47
N GLY A 276 27.09 -7.35 -19.43
CA GLY A 276 26.03 -6.67 -20.19
C GLY A 276 25.23 -5.56 -19.49
N GLU A 277 25.63 -5.09 -18.31
CA GLU A 277 24.78 -4.20 -17.48
C GLU A 277 25.54 -2.98 -16.92
N ALA A 278 26.24 -2.21 -17.77
CA ALA A 278 26.83 -0.95 -17.32
C ALA A 278 26.89 0.12 -18.41
N ILE A 279 26.57 1.36 -18.03
CA ILE A 279 26.77 2.57 -18.83
C ILE A 279 28.03 3.27 -18.28
N MET A 280 29.14 3.19 -19.01
CA MET A 280 30.43 3.77 -18.56
C MET A 280 30.51 5.29 -18.74
N ALA A 281 29.85 5.82 -19.77
CA ALA A 281 29.86 7.26 -20.07
C ALA A 281 28.61 7.64 -20.85
N CYS A 282 28.08 8.82 -20.55
CA CYS A 282 26.99 9.43 -21.32
C CYS A 282 27.51 10.54 -22.23
N PRO A 283 26.93 10.70 -23.43
CA PRO A 283 27.26 11.83 -24.28
C PRO A 283 26.88 13.15 -23.59
N PHE A 284 27.75 14.17 -23.72
CA PHE A 284 27.50 15.53 -23.25
C PHE A 284 26.53 16.30 -24.17
N ILE A 285 25.38 15.70 -24.46
CA ILE A 285 24.31 16.30 -25.24
C ILE A 285 23.20 16.67 -24.25
N LEU A 286 22.87 17.95 -24.15
CA LEU A 286 21.77 18.42 -23.30
C LEU A 286 20.44 18.26 -24.04
N ARG A 287 19.66 17.25 -23.68
CA ARG A 287 18.29 17.00 -24.14
C ARG A 287 17.46 16.63 -22.93
N GLU A 288 17.12 17.64 -22.16
CA GLU A 288 16.49 17.45 -20.86
C GLU A 288 15.16 16.71 -20.99
N LEU A 289 14.87 15.89 -20.00
CA LEU A 289 13.62 15.13 -19.90
C LEU A 289 13.22 15.01 -18.44
N CYS A 290 11.91 14.88 -18.21
CA CYS A 290 11.36 14.64 -16.90
C CYS A 290 11.15 13.15 -16.70
N GLY A 291 11.77 12.59 -15.66
CA GLY A 291 11.51 11.22 -15.23
C GLY A 291 10.16 11.09 -14.55
N THR A 292 9.63 9.86 -14.54
CA THR A 292 8.44 9.47 -13.77
C THR A 292 8.63 9.59 -12.26
N ASP A 293 9.88 9.68 -11.80
CA ASP A 293 10.29 10.00 -10.43
C ASP A 293 10.26 11.50 -10.12
N GLY A 294 9.96 12.35 -11.10
CA GLY A 294 9.98 13.81 -10.97
C GLY A 294 11.38 14.42 -11.06
N THR A 295 12.41 13.63 -11.40
CA THR A 295 13.77 14.14 -11.58
C THR A 295 13.97 14.62 -13.02
N THR A 296 14.60 15.79 -13.19
CA THR A 296 15.04 16.24 -14.51
C THR A 296 16.38 15.60 -14.85
N TYR A 297 16.42 14.79 -15.89
CA TYR A 297 17.66 14.20 -16.40
C TYR A 297 18.20 15.05 -17.56
N SER A 298 19.52 15.16 -17.67
CA SER A 298 20.18 15.94 -18.71
C SER A 298 20.02 15.35 -20.12
N ASN A 299 19.81 14.03 -20.20
CA ASN A 299 19.45 13.28 -21.40
C ASN A 299 19.02 11.84 -21.06
N ASP A 300 18.53 11.12 -22.07
CA ASP A 300 18.09 9.71 -22.00
C ASP A 300 19.16 8.80 -21.35
N CYS A 301 20.43 9.00 -21.68
CA CYS A 301 21.53 8.20 -21.12
C CYS A 301 21.69 8.41 -19.61
N ALA A 302 21.56 9.65 -19.13
CA ALA A 302 21.66 9.95 -17.70
C ALA A 302 20.56 9.27 -16.88
N LEU A 303 19.33 9.22 -17.43
CA LEU A 303 18.23 8.46 -16.84
C LEU A 303 18.54 6.95 -16.82
N CYS A 304 19.02 6.41 -17.94
CA CYS A 304 19.41 5.00 -18.01
C CYS A 304 20.55 4.63 -17.05
N ALA A 305 21.54 5.51 -16.89
CA ALA A 305 22.64 5.31 -15.96
C ALA A 305 22.15 5.30 -14.50
N HIS A 306 21.18 6.15 -14.16
CA HIS A 306 20.51 6.14 -12.85
C HIS A 306 19.80 4.80 -12.61
N ASN A 307 19.00 4.34 -13.57
CA ASN A 307 18.30 3.05 -13.47
C ASN A 307 19.25 1.88 -13.21
N ILE A 308 20.38 1.81 -13.90
CA ILE A 308 21.36 0.74 -13.70
C ILE A 308 22.10 0.89 -12.36
N ALA A 309 22.53 2.11 -12.01
CA ALA A 309 23.31 2.36 -10.80
C ALA A 309 22.50 2.08 -9.52
N PHE A 310 21.20 2.39 -9.54
CA PHE A 310 20.32 2.30 -8.38
C PHE A 310 19.32 1.16 -8.45
N GLY A 311 19.29 0.38 -9.53
CA GLY A 311 18.31 -0.69 -9.74
C GLY A 311 16.88 -0.18 -9.83
N THR A 312 16.67 1.02 -10.40
CA THR A 312 15.35 1.66 -10.54
C THR A 312 14.76 1.46 -11.94
N GLU A 313 13.44 1.60 -12.06
CA GLU A 313 12.71 1.52 -13.35
C GLU A 313 12.07 2.88 -13.71
N VAL A 314 12.85 3.97 -13.67
CA VAL A 314 12.35 5.31 -14.02
C VAL A 314 12.12 5.38 -15.54
N ALA A 315 10.89 5.64 -15.96
CA ALA A 315 10.54 5.95 -17.36
C ALA A 315 10.53 7.46 -17.62
N LYS A 316 10.57 7.88 -18.89
CA LYS A 316 10.41 9.30 -19.26
C LYS A 316 8.94 9.69 -19.21
N LYS A 317 8.60 10.68 -18.40
CA LYS A 317 7.26 11.28 -18.28
C LYS A 317 6.96 12.24 -19.43
N HIS A 318 7.87 13.18 -19.71
CA HIS A 318 7.78 14.05 -20.88
C HIS A 318 9.16 14.61 -21.26
N ASP A 319 9.29 15.14 -22.48
CA ASP A 319 10.49 15.87 -22.90
C ASP A 319 10.56 17.24 -22.21
N GLY A 320 11.78 17.73 -21.95
CA GLY A 320 12.03 18.95 -21.19
C GLY A 320 12.16 18.74 -19.68
N ARG A 321 12.52 19.80 -18.95
CA ARG A 321 12.65 19.75 -17.48
C ARG A 321 11.32 19.42 -16.83
N CYS A 322 11.35 18.71 -15.71
CA CYS A 322 10.18 18.61 -14.86
C CYS A 322 9.69 20.01 -14.50
N ILE A 323 8.45 20.29 -14.85
CA ILE A 323 7.84 21.58 -14.56
C ILE A 323 7.43 21.56 -13.09
N GLU A 324 8.20 22.25 -12.24
CA GLU A 324 7.84 22.54 -10.84
C GLU A 324 6.80 23.66 -10.71
N GLU A 325 6.15 24.10 -11.80
CA GLU A 325 4.97 24.94 -11.66
C GLU A 325 3.81 24.06 -11.22
N VAL A 326 3.75 23.81 -9.92
CA VAL A 326 2.58 23.26 -9.24
C VAL A 326 1.43 24.21 -9.56
N PRO A 327 0.47 23.81 -10.42
CA PRO A 327 -0.60 24.72 -10.81
C PRO A 327 -1.31 25.20 -9.55
N GLN A 328 -1.53 26.51 -9.43
CA GLN A 328 -2.15 27.08 -8.24
C GLN A 328 -3.50 26.41 -7.98
N LEU A 329 -3.76 26.04 -6.72
CA LEU A 329 -5.01 25.40 -6.34
C LEU A 329 -6.19 26.35 -6.61
N ASN A 330 -7.02 26.01 -7.59
CA ASN A 330 -8.18 26.81 -7.96
C ASN A 330 -9.48 26.15 -7.47
N CYS A 331 -9.90 26.46 -6.25
CA CYS A 331 -11.12 25.88 -5.67
C CYS A 331 -12.42 26.35 -6.35
N SER A 332 -12.39 27.44 -7.10
CA SER A 332 -13.56 28.00 -7.79
C SER A 332 -14.07 27.11 -8.93
N GLN A 333 -13.26 26.15 -9.40
CA GLN A 333 -13.66 25.22 -10.45
C GLN A 333 -14.61 24.12 -9.95
N TYR A 334 -14.68 23.89 -8.63
CA TYR A 334 -15.47 22.82 -8.04
C TYR A 334 -16.86 23.29 -7.63
N ARG A 335 -17.86 22.42 -7.83
CA ARG A 335 -19.26 22.73 -7.51
C ARG A 335 -19.50 22.69 -5.99
N VAL A 336 -20.13 23.75 -5.50
CA VAL A 336 -20.52 23.92 -4.09
C VAL A 336 -22.04 23.86 -4.00
N SER A 337 -22.55 23.02 -3.10
CA SER A 337 -23.98 22.91 -2.80
C SER A 337 -24.26 23.53 -1.44
N VAL A 338 -25.29 24.38 -1.35
CA VAL A 338 -25.72 24.99 -0.09
C VAL A 338 -26.87 24.15 0.48
N GLN A 339 -26.68 23.64 1.69
CA GLN A 339 -27.72 22.90 2.42
C GLN A 339 -28.75 23.86 3.04
N LYS A 340 -29.89 23.31 3.49
CA LYS A 340 -31.02 24.09 4.03
C LYS A 340 -30.69 24.87 5.30
N ASP A 341 -29.66 24.46 6.02
CA ASP A 341 -29.11 25.11 7.22
C ASP A 341 -28.07 26.20 6.89
N GLY A 342 -27.80 26.47 5.61
CA GLY A 342 -26.79 27.41 5.14
C GLY A 342 -25.37 26.82 5.07
N GLN A 343 -25.19 25.53 5.38
CA GLN A 343 -23.89 24.88 5.28
C GLN A 343 -23.50 24.63 3.82
N GLN A 344 -22.32 25.11 3.42
CA GLN A 344 -21.77 24.87 2.10
C GLN A 344 -20.98 23.56 2.07
N VAL A 345 -21.28 22.70 1.09
CA VAL A 345 -20.62 21.41 0.90
C VAL A 345 -20.11 21.32 -0.53
N MET A 346 -18.81 21.09 -0.67
CA MET A 346 -18.18 20.78 -1.96
C MET A 346 -18.35 19.30 -2.28
N ALA A 347 -18.88 19.01 -3.47
CA ALA A 347 -19.09 17.65 -3.97
C ALA A 347 -17.94 17.26 -4.91
N CYS A 348 -17.11 16.32 -4.47
CA CYS A 348 -15.97 15.83 -5.23
C CYS A 348 -16.29 14.54 -5.97
N THR A 349 -15.66 14.36 -7.13
CA THR A 349 -15.63 13.07 -7.82
C THR A 349 -14.79 12.06 -7.01
N MET A 350 -15.01 10.78 -7.25
CA MET A 350 -14.21 9.68 -6.69
C MET A 350 -12.97 9.37 -7.56
N ILE A 351 -12.46 10.39 -8.27
CA ILE A 351 -11.25 10.30 -9.09
C ILE A 351 -10.05 10.38 -8.15
N TYR A 352 -9.15 9.41 -8.27
CA TYR A 352 -7.94 9.32 -7.48
C TYR A 352 -6.79 10.01 -8.22
N ASP A 353 -6.46 11.23 -7.80
CA ASP A 353 -5.36 12.04 -8.33
C ASP A 353 -4.72 12.83 -7.19
N PRO A 354 -3.90 12.18 -6.35
CA PRO A 354 -3.54 12.71 -5.05
C PRO A 354 -2.69 13.97 -5.15
N VAL A 355 -2.83 14.86 -4.16
CA VAL A 355 -2.04 16.09 -4.05
C VAL A 355 -1.48 16.25 -2.64
N CYS A 356 -0.29 16.82 -2.54
CA CYS A 356 0.32 17.17 -1.27
C CYS A 356 -0.05 18.61 -0.92
N GLY A 357 -0.75 18.81 0.20
CA GLY A 357 -1.08 20.13 0.73
C GLY A 357 0.15 20.85 1.30
N THR A 358 0.05 22.16 1.48
CA THR A 358 1.10 22.97 2.14
C THR A 358 1.28 22.62 3.62
N ASP A 359 0.33 21.90 4.21
CA ASP A 359 0.38 21.31 5.55
C ASP A 359 1.17 19.99 5.61
N GLY A 360 1.68 19.49 4.46
CA GLY A 360 2.36 18.20 4.39
C GLY A 360 1.40 17.00 4.47
N VAL A 361 0.09 17.23 4.29
CA VAL A 361 -0.92 16.17 4.28
C VAL A 361 -1.29 15.81 2.85
N THR A 362 -1.47 14.52 2.59
CA THR A 362 -1.94 14.06 1.27
C THR A 362 -3.46 14.10 1.22
N TYR A 363 -3.99 14.64 0.13
CA TYR A 363 -5.42 14.68 -0.19
C TYR A 363 -5.67 13.82 -1.44
N ALA A 364 -6.81 13.14 -1.52
CA ALA A 364 -7.12 12.20 -2.62
C ALA A 364 -7.27 12.89 -3.99
N SER A 365 -7.62 14.17 -3.98
CA SER A 365 -7.61 15.08 -5.14
C SER A 365 -7.57 16.54 -4.71
N GLU A 366 -7.26 17.44 -5.65
CA GLU A 366 -7.40 18.89 -5.45
C GLU A 366 -8.79 19.28 -4.93
N CYS A 367 -9.85 18.62 -5.41
CA CYS A 367 -11.20 18.87 -4.92
C CYS A 367 -11.31 18.56 -3.42
N THR A 368 -10.73 17.45 -2.97
CA THR A 368 -10.79 17.08 -1.55
C THR A 368 -9.99 18.03 -0.65
N LEU A 369 -8.87 18.59 -1.15
CA LEU A 369 -8.13 19.66 -0.49
C LEU A 369 -8.96 20.95 -0.41
N CYS A 370 -9.61 21.36 -1.50
CA CYS A 370 -10.53 22.50 -1.51
C CYS A 370 -11.73 22.32 -0.58
N ALA A 371 -12.27 21.10 -0.53
CA ALA A 371 -13.38 20.76 0.33
C ALA A 371 -12.97 20.81 1.82
N HIS A 372 -11.75 20.38 2.15
CA HIS A 372 -11.17 20.53 3.48
C HIS A 372 -11.01 22.02 3.86
N ASN A 373 -10.45 22.84 2.96
CA ASN A 373 -10.34 24.29 3.17
C ASN A 373 -11.70 24.94 3.48
N MET A 374 -12.73 24.57 2.74
CA MET A 374 -14.09 25.07 2.95
C MET A 374 -14.69 24.62 4.29
N GLU A 375 -14.55 23.34 4.64
CA GLU A 375 -15.11 22.74 5.84
C GLU A 375 -14.47 23.28 7.13
N HIS A 376 -13.14 23.41 7.12
CA HIS A 376 -12.35 23.83 8.28
C HIS A 376 -12.00 25.32 8.27
N ARG A 377 -12.43 26.07 7.26
CA ARG A 377 -12.08 27.48 7.05
C ARG A 377 -10.56 27.72 7.03
N THR A 378 -9.84 26.82 6.38
CA THR A 378 -8.39 26.91 6.18
C THR A 378 -8.08 27.42 4.77
N ASN A 379 -6.83 27.82 4.54
CA ASN A 379 -6.34 28.30 3.25
C ASN A 379 -5.06 27.57 2.86
N LEU A 380 -5.14 26.24 2.82
CA LEU A 380 -4.03 25.38 2.43
C LEU A 380 -3.85 25.47 0.92
N GLY A 381 -2.61 25.71 0.49
CA GLY A 381 -2.22 25.62 -0.91
C GLY A 381 -1.89 24.18 -1.30
N LYS A 382 -1.68 23.97 -2.60
CA LYS A 382 -1.08 22.75 -3.12
C LYS A 382 0.44 22.92 -3.14
N ARG A 383 1.17 22.04 -2.46
CA ARG A 383 2.64 22.02 -2.44
C ARG A 383 3.23 21.28 -3.64
N LYS A 384 2.64 20.15 -4.03
CA LYS A 384 2.98 19.40 -5.25
C LYS A 384 1.83 18.48 -5.68
N ASN A 385 1.84 18.07 -6.94
CA ASN A 385 1.01 16.95 -7.40
C ASN A 385 1.61 15.63 -6.86
N GLY A 386 0.78 14.62 -6.67
CA GLY A 386 1.16 13.37 -6.04
C GLY A 386 1.07 13.40 -4.51
N ARG A 387 1.41 12.27 -3.88
CA ARG A 387 1.40 12.15 -2.42
C ARG A 387 2.53 12.96 -1.79
N CYS A 388 2.35 13.37 -0.53
CA CYS A 388 3.47 13.83 0.28
C CYS A 388 4.47 12.69 0.49
N GLU A 389 5.75 13.02 0.50
CA GLU A 389 6.79 12.05 0.89
C GLU A 389 6.62 11.72 2.38
N GLU A 390 6.71 10.44 2.72
CA GLU A 390 6.86 10.04 4.12
C GLU A 390 8.29 10.44 4.53
N ASP A 391 8.44 11.26 5.57
CA ASP A 391 9.76 11.59 6.13
C ASP A 391 10.44 10.28 6.57
N ILE A 392 11.36 9.76 5.75
CA ILE A 392 12.15 8.54 6.03
C ILE A 392 13.28 8.83 7.03
N THR A 393 13.24 9.98 7.70
CA THR A 393 14.24 10.44 8.66
C THR A 393 13.61 10.67 10.02
N ARG A 394 13.25 9.57 10.70
CA ARG A 394 13.10 9.58 12.16
C ARG A 394 13.57 8.29 12.80
#